data_AF-A0A150IN88-F1
#
_entry.id   AF-A0A150IN88-F1
#
_cell.length_a   1.000
_cell.length_b   1.000
_cell.length_c   1.000
_cell.angle_alpha   90.00
_cell.angle_beta   90.00
_cell.angle_gamma   90.00
#
_symmetry.space_group_name_H-M   'P 1'
#
loop_
_entity.id
_entity.type
_entity.pdbx_description
1 polymer ?
#
loop_
_entity_poly.entity_id
_entity_poly.type
_entity_poly.pdbx_seq_one_letter_code
_entity_poly.pdbx_strand_id
1 'polypeptide(L)'
;MAKHKYTALILAILAFSLPFATLGYSPMWEKSYDGGKNDYANSVVCDYQDNIIVTGSTYQKSWDYVTIKYDKNGNVLWQNVEQEDGTQEAHDVAVDKQNNVYVTGISSGRFYTVKYSSDGKKQWAEKFNMGSNDSGEGVATDSKGNVIVVGHSLITNQYDVYTVKYDKNGKMVWKVVYQDAHDDFAYDVVVDAYDNIIVAGMTMGTSRVDTENSFMVLKYNKDGKLLWRAQYDGKQAHGMGVALDFEGNVIIAGYVHNGNDFDYKTVKFNKDGKLLWHKSYNAGKDDKAYAIAVDKKDNIAITGSSYKGGALYFDYLTVIYDKSGKQIWEQRQEIGEDDQANGVAFDSRGNVVVTGSVRLKSWEFHTIKYRN
;
A
#
# COMPACT_ATOMS: atom_id res chain seq x y z
N MET A 1 -47.50 58.37 -16.62
CA MET A 1 -46.58 57.86 -15.58
C MET A 1 -46.62 56.34 -15.56
N ALA A 2 -45.72 55.69 -16.28
CA ALA A 2 -45.49 54.25 -16.19
C ALA A 2 -44.00 54.06 -15.93
N LYS A 3 -43.62 53.60 -14.74
CA LYS A 3 -42.22 53.33 -14.38
C LYS A 3 -41.93 51.86 -14.64
N HIS A 4 -41.18 51.56 -15.70
CA HIS A 4 -40.56 50.25 -15.91
C HIS A 4 -39.45 50.05 -14.88
N LYS A 5 -39.48 48.94 -14.14
CA LYS A 5 -38.36 48.46 -13.32
C LYS A 5 -37.54 47.50 -14.17
N TYR A 6 -36.32 47.89 -14.51
CA TYR A 6 -35.32 46.97 -15.07
C TYR A 6 -34.63 46.26 -13.90
N THR A 7 -34.83 44.96 -13.77
CA THR A 7 -34.04 44.09 -12.90
C THR A 7 -32.79 43.69 -13.68
N ALA A 8 -31.63 44.18 -13.27
CA ALA A 8 -30.35 43.77 -13.84
C ALA A 8 -30.07 42.32 -13.40
N LEU A 9 -30.11 41.38 -14.35
CA LEU A 9 -29.65 40.01 -14.18
C LEU A 9 -28.12 40.04 -14.29
N ILE A 10 -27.41 39.82 -13.18
CA ILE A 10 -25.96 39.60 -13.22
C ILE A 10 -25.73 38.22 -13.83
N LEU A 11 -25.35 38.20 -15.11
CA LEU A 11 -24.92 37.00 -15.82
C LEU A 11 -23.49 36.68 -15.36
N ALA A 12 -23.33 35.75 -14.41
CA ALA A 12 -22.03 35.16 -14.13
C ALA A 12 -21.65 34.25 -15.30
N ILE A 13 -20.81 34.76 -16.20
CA ILE A 13 -20.18 33.95 -17.25
C ILE A 13 -19.14 33.07 -16.54
N LEU A 14 -19.53 31.83 -16.22
CA LEU A 14 -18.58 30.75 -15.95
C LEU A 14 -17.87 30.47 -17.28
N ALA A 15 -16.68 31.04 -17.45
CA ALA A 15 -15.77 30.65 -18.51
C ALA A 15 -15.34 29.21 -18.24
N PHE A 16 -16.01 28.24 -18.86
CA PHE A 16 -15.43 26.93 -19.05
C PHE A 16 -14.23 27.10 -19.98
N SER A 17 -13.02 27.08 -19.42
CA SER A 17 -11.85 26.75 -20.21
C SER A 17 -12.08 25.34 -20.76
N LEU A 18 -12.01 25.22 -22.09
CA LEU A 18 -11.94 23.90 -22.73
C LEU A 18 -10.75 23.17 -22.09
N PRO A 19 -10.91 21.92 -21.60
CA PRO A 19 -9.77 21.18 -21.13
C PRO A 19 -8.85 20.97 -22.33
N PHE A 20 -7.64 21.53 -22.25
CA PHE A 20 -6.52 21.00 -23.01
C PHE A 20 -6.51 19.49 -22.76
N ALA A 21 -6.41 18.69 -23.82
CA ALA A 21 -6.16 17.26 -23.67
C ALA A 21 -4.85 17.11 -22.90
N THR A 22 -4.93 16.86 -21.59
CA THR A 22 -3.77 16.52 -20.79
C THR A 22 -3.35 15.13 -21.22
N LEU A 23 -2.18 15.01 -21.83
CA LEU A 23 -1.50 13.73 -21.92
C LEU A 23 -1.26 13.25 -20.47
N GLY A 24 -2.04 12.27 -20.01
CA GLY A 24 -1.87 11.70 -18.68
C GLY A 24 -3.18 11.51 -17.92
N TYR A 25 -3.05 10.96 -16.71
CA TYR A 25 -4.19 10.62 -15.89
C TYR A 25 -4.87 11.89 -15.33
N SER A 26 -6.21 11.88 -15.24
CA SER A 26 -7.02 13.02 -14.77
C SER A 26 -7.91 12.66 -13.57
N PRO A 27 -8.10 13.54 -12.57
CA PRO A 27 -8.92 13.23 -11.39
C PRO A 27 -10.37 12.86 -11.76
N MET A 28 -10.91 11.82 -11.10
CA MET A 28 -12.30 11.39 -11.23
C MET A 28 -13.13 11.76 -9.99
N TRP A 29 -12.64 11.38 -8.82
CA TRP A 29 -13.24 11.69 -7.52
C TRP A 29 -12.19 11.58 -6.42
N GLU A 30 -12.48 12.25 -5.32
CA GLU A 30 -11.72 12.19 -4.07
C GLU A 30 -12.68 11.94 -2.91
N LYS A 31 -12.19 11.26 -1.87
CA LYS A 31 -12.92 10.94 -0.64
C LYS A 31 -11.99 11.05 0.55
N SER A 32 -12.52 11.62 1.63
CA SER A 32 -11.88 11.60 2.93
C SER A 32 -12.74 10.86 3.95
N TYR A 33 -12.09 10.37 4.99
CA TYR A 33 -12.75 9.86 6.19
C TYR A 33 -12.12 10.53 7.41
N ASP A 34 -13.00 11.05 8.27
CA ASP A 34 -12.68 11.74 9.52
C ASP A 34 -13.50 11.10 10.64
N GLY A 35 -12.84 10.33 11.50
CA GLY A 35 -13.43 9.74 12.70
C GLY A 35 -13.59 10.76 13.84
N GLY A 36 -13.09 11.98 13.67
CA GLY A 36 -13.10 13.06 14.66
C GLY A 36 -11.74 13.30 15.34
N LYS A 37 -10.70 12.52 15.02
CA LYS A 37 -9.31 12.72 15.45
C LYS A 37 -8.35 12.33 14.33
N ASN A 38 -7.26 11.62 14.64
CA ASN A 38 -6.28 11.19 13.65
C ASN A 38 -6.74 9.89 12.99
N ASP A 39 -6.72 9.87 11.68
CA ASP A 39 -7.05 8.75 10.82
C ASP A 39 -5.93 8.59 9.78
N TYR A 40 -5.28 7.43 9.74
CA TYR A 40 -4.24 7.08 8.74
C TYR A 40 -4.64 5.98 7.76
N ALA A 41 -4.77 6.28 6.47
CA ALA A 41 -5.04 5.26 5.46
C ALA A 41 -3.71 4.61 5.06
N ASN A 42 -3.66 3.27 5.05
CA ASN A 42 -2.42 2.52 4.92
C ASN A 42 -2.36 1.67 3.65
N SER A 43 -3.48 1.14 3.18
CA SER A 43 -3.50 0.33 1.94
C SER A 43 -4.82 0.43 1.19
N VAL A 44 -4.77 0.17 -0.12
CA VAL A 44 -5.91 0.18 -1.03
C VAL A 44 -5.82 -0.95 -2.05
N VAL A 45 -6.96 -1.56 -2.36
CA VAL A 45 -7.09 -2.57 -3.41
C VAL A 45 -8.38 -2.36 -4.21
N CYS A 46 -8.38 -2.77 -5.48
CA CYS A 46 -9.61 -2.86 -6.29
C CYS A 46 -10.11 -4.30 -6.35
N ASP A 47 -11.41 -4.52 -6.13
CA ASP A 47 -12.02 -5.84 -6.29
C ASP A 47 -12.34 -6.18 -7.75
N TYR A 48 -12.83 -7.40 -8.00
CA TYR A 48 -13.14 -7.88 -9.35
C TYR A 48 -14.37 -7.18 -9.99
N GLN A 49 -14.98 -6.22 -9.30
CA GLN A 49 -16.08 -5.38 -9.77
C GLN A 49 -15.70 -3.90 -9.91
N ASP A 50 -14.39 -3.56 -9.81
CA ASP A 50 -13.86 -2.19 -9.75
C ASP A 50 -14.32 -1.39 -8.51
N ASN A 51 -14.76 -2.05 -7.44
CA ASN A 51 -14.95 -1.37 -6.16
C ASN A 51 -13.61 -1.15 -5.48
N ILE A 52 -13.49 -0.05 -4.74
CA ILE A 52 -12.26 0.36 -4.06
C ILE A 52 -12.39 0.00 -2.59
N ILE A 53 -11.43 -0.72 -2.04
CA ILE A 53 -11.36 -1.04 -0.61
C ILE A 53 -10.13 -0.35 -0.05
N VAL A 54 -10.34 0.50 0.95
CA VAL A 54 -9.28 1.21 1.67
C VAL A 54 -9.28 0.74 3.12
N THR A 55 -8.11 0.50 3.68
CA THR A 55 -7.96 0.18 5.10
C THR A 55 -6.92 1.09 5.76
N GLY A 56 -7.06 1.25 7.07
CA GLY A 56 -6.12 2.00 7.89
C GLY A 56 -6.53 2.02 9.35
N SER A 57 -6.06 3.02 10.09
CA SER A 57 -6.25 3.14 11.53
C SER A 57 -6.95 4.45 11.90
N THR A 58 -7.98 4.38 12.74
CA THR A 58 -8.70 5.54 13.28
C THR A 58 -8.45 5.66 14.78
N TYR A 59 -8.12 6.86 15.27
CA TYR A 59 -7.88 7.08 16.69
C TYR A 59 -9.12 7.64 17.39
N GLN A 60 -9.57 6.97 18.44
CA GLN A 60 -10.60 7.49 19.34
C GLN A 60 -10.05 7.59 20.76
N LYS A 61 -10.09 6.47 21.49
CA LYS A 61 -9.43 6.28 22.78
C LYS A 61 -8.14 5.45 22.62
N SER A 62 -8.17 4.54 21.66
CA SER A 62 -7.08 3.71 21.12
C SER A 62 -7.11 3.83 19.59
N TRP A 63 -6.09 3.30 18.91
CA TRP A 63 -6.20 3.04 17.48
C TRP A 63 -7.11 1.84 17.25
N ASP A 64 -7.99 1.94 16.28
CA ASP A 64 -8.90 0.89 15.83
C ASP A 64 -8.71 0.67 14.32
N TYR A 65 -8.89 -0.55 13.80
CA TYR A 65 -8.92 -0.72 12.35
C TYR A 65 -10.15 0.00 11.81
N VAL A 66 -10.02 0.60 10.64
CA VAL A 66 -11.16 1.02 9.84
C VAL A 66 -10.95 0.59 8.40
N THR A 67 -12.00 0.03 7.81
CA THR A 67 -11.99 -0.43 6.42
C THR A 67 -13.25 0.08 5.74
N ILE A 68 -13.08 0.73 4.59
CA ILE A 68 -14.17 1.33 3.81
C ILE A 68 -14.15 0.75 2.42
N LYS A 69 -15.32 0.32 1.94
CA LYS A 69 -15.52 -0.08 0.55
C LYS A 69 -16.35 0.98 -0.18
N TYR A 70 -15.82 1.47 -1.28
CA TYR A 70 -16.49 2.37 -2.21
C TYR A 70 -16.85 1.64 -3.50
N ASP A 71 -17.94 2.03 -4.14
CA ASP A 71 -18.17 1.67 -5.54
C ASP A 71 -17.18 2.38 -6.47
N LYS A 72 -17.16 1.99 -7.74
CA LYS A 72 -16.29 2.60 -8.77
C LYS A 72 -16.43 4.13 -8.93
N ASN A 73 -17.52 4.71 -8.45
CA ASN A 73 -17.82 6.14 -8.52
C ASN A 73 -17.54 6.88 -7.19
N GLY A 74 -17.04 6.18 -6.17
CA GLY A 74 -16.71 6.75 -4.87
C GLY A 74 -17.87 6.78 -3.87
N ASN A 75 -18.99 6.09 -4.13
CA ASN A 75 -20.07 5.97 -3.14
C ASN A 75 -19.71 4.89 -2.11
N VAL A 76 -19.89 5.18 -0.82
CA VAL A 76 -19.65 4.18 0.24
C VAL A 76 -20.67 3.05 0.11
N LEU A 77 -20.18 1.82 -0.04
CA LEU A 77 -20.98 0.59 0.00
C LEU A 77 -21.09 0.05 1.42
N TRP A 78 -19.98 0.03 2.16
CA TRP A 78 -19.96 -0.28 3.59
C TRP A 78 -18.69 0.26 4.25
N GLN A 79 -18.73 0.35 5.58
CA GLN A 79 -17.61 0.72 6.45
C GLN A 79 -17.64 -0.18 7.70
N ASN A 80 -16.48 -0.67 8.11
CA ASN A 80 -16.30 -1.39 9.38
C ASN A 80 -15.22 -0.70 10.22
N VAL A 81 -15.43 -0.68 11.54
CA VAL A 81 -14.42 -0.27 12.52
C VAL A 81 -14.27 -1.40 13.53
N GLU A 82 -13.07 -1.95 13.68
CA GLU A 82 -12.79 -3.04 14.64
C GLU A 82 -12.38 -2.43 15.97
N GLN A 83 -13.29 -2.45 16.93
CA GLN A 83 -13.09 -1.96 18.28
C GLN A 83 -12.92 -3.15 19.21
N GLU A 84 -11.69 -3.64 19.34
CA GLU A 84 -11.33 -4.63 20.35
C GLU A 84 -10.59 -3.94 21.51
N ASP A 85 -10.46 -4.63 22.64
CA ASP A 85 -9.68 -4.10 23.76
C ASP A 85 -8.21 -3.91 23.34
N GLY A 86 -7.73 -2.66 23.46
CA GLY A 86 -6.36 -2.27 23.19
C GLY A 86 -6.18 -1.55 21.86
N THR A 87 -4.96 -1.52 21.35
CA THR A 87 -4.61 -0.83 20.10
C THR A 87 -4.71 -1.80 18.92
N GLN A 88 -5.38 -1.40 17.85
CA GLN A 88 -5.43 -2.07 16.57
C GLN A 88 -4.99 -1.12 15.45
N GLU A 89 -3.92 -1.48 14.74
CA GLU A 89 -3.42 -0.74 13.57
C GLU A 89 -3.47 -1.63 12.32
N ALA A 90 -4.21 -1.21 11.29
CA ALA A 90 -4.37 -1.98 10.05
C ALA A 90 -3.31 -1.57 9.04
N HIS A 91 -2.55 -2.51 8.49
CA HIS A 91 -1.42 -2.19 7.62
C HIS A 91 -1.72 -2.48 6.15
N ASP A 92 -2.41 -3.59 5.86
CA ASP A 92 -2.66 -4.00 4.47
C ASP A 92 -4.02 -4.69 4.24
N VAL A 93 -4.48 -4.66 2.98
CA VAL A 93 -5.76 -5.21 2.54
C VAL A 93 -5.66 -5.97 1.21
N ALA A 94 -6.27 -7.15 1.17
CA ALA A 94 -6.41 -7.95 -0.04
C ALA A 94 -7.85 -8.43 -0.26
N VAL A 95 -8.12 -8.90 -1.48
CA VAL A 95 -9.40 -9.48 -1.88
C VAL A 95 -9.23 -10.83 -2.54
N ASP A 96 -10.21 -11.72 -2.39
CA ASP A 96 -10.29 -12.96 -3.16
C ASP A 96 -11.20 -12.82 -4.40
N LYS A 97 -11.27 -13.88 -5.21
CA LYS A 97 -12.13 -13.95 -6.41
C LYS A 97 -13.63 -13.87 -6.13
N GLN A 98 -14.05 -13.99 -4.87
CA GLN A 98 -15.43 -13.80 -4.43
C GLN A 98 -15.66 -12.38 -3.87
N ASN A 99 -14.66 -11.50 -3.96
CA ASN A 99 -14.64 -10.15 -3.40
C ASN A 99 -14.78 -10.10 -1.87
N ASN A 100 -14.43 -11.18 -1.17
CA ASN A 100 -14.22 -11.10 0.27
C ASN A 100 -12.97 -10.26 0.55
N VAL A 101 -13.00 -9.49 1.64
CA VAL A 101 -11.93 -8.58 2.03
C VAL A 101 -11.16 -9.16 3.20
N TYR A 102 -9.85 -9.08 3.14
CA TYR A 102 -8.93 -9.55 4.18
C TYR A 102 -8.05 -8.39 4.60
N VAL A 103 -8.02 -8.07 5.88
CA VAL A 103 -7.22 -6.97 6.43
C VAL A 103 -6.28 -7.54 7.47
N THR A 104 -5.01 -7.13 7.43
CA THR A 104 -4.01 -7.53 8.41
C THR A 104 -3.35 -6.33 9.07
N GLY A 105 -2.75 -6.56 10.23
CA GLY A 105 -2.04 -5.55 11.00
C GLY A 105 -1.68 -6.05 12.39
N ILE A 106 -1.73 -5.15 13.36
CA ILE A 106 -1.43 -5.41 14.77
C ILE A 106 -2.70 -5.32 15.62
N SER A 107 -2.86 -6.18 16.62
CA SER A 107 -3.78 -6.02 17.74
C SER A 107 -3.05 -6.31 19.04
N SER A 108 -2.83 -5.28 19.87
CA SER A 108 -2.17 -5.40 21.18
C SER A 108 -0.81 -6.14 21.10
N GLY A 109 0.01 -5.81 20.09
CA GLY A 109 1.33 -6.39 19.85
C GLY A 109 1.32 -7.81 19.26
N ARG A 110 0.22 -8.21 18.63
CA ARG A 110 0.02 -9.51 17.97
C ARG A 110 -0.39 -9.31 16.52
N PHE A 111 -0.05 -10.25 15.64
CA PHE A 111 -0.64 -10.30 14.30
C PHE A 111 -2.15 -10.42 14.45
N TYR A 112 -2.89 -9.61 13.71
CA TYR A 112 -4.34 -9.70 13.66
C TYR A 112 -4.79 -9.64 12.20
N THR A 113 -5.58 -10.62 11.80
CA THR A 113 -6.13 -10.70 10.45
C THR A 113 -7.63 -10.91 10.54
N VAL A 114 -8.41 -10.08 9.85
CA VAL A 114 -9.87 -10.15 9.80
C VAL A 114 -10.34 -10.39 8.37
N LYS A 115 -11.37 -11.22 8.22
CA LYS A 115 -12.09 -11.42 6.96
C LYS A 115 -13.47 -10.81 7.03
N TYR A 116 -13.83 -10.04 6.00
CA TYR A 116 -15.19 -9.62 5.71
C TYR A 116 -15.70 -10.28 4.43
N SER A 117 -16.99 -10.59 4.38
CA SER A 117 -17.65 -10.92 3.12
C SER A 117 -17.74 -9.70 2.21
N SER A 118 -18.07 -9.90 0.93
CA SER A 118 -18.16 -8.80 -0.05
C SER A 118 -19.15 -7.69 0.33
N ASP A 119 -20.15 -8.01 1.15
CA ASP A 119 -21.16 -7.09 1.71
C ASP A 119 -20.76 -6.50 3.09
N GLY A 120 -19.53 -6.74 3.55
CA GLY A 120 -18.98 -6.13 4.76
C GLY A 120 -19.24 -6.89 6.06
N LYS A 121 -19.82 -8.09 6.04
CA LYS A 121 -20.03 -8.86 7.29
C LYS A 121 -18.75 -9.58 7.70
N LYS A 122 -18.28 -9.34 8.93
CA LYS A 122 -17.17 -10.08 9.54
C LYS A 122 -17.46 -11.58 9.53
N GLN A 123 -16.56 -12.37 8.96
CA GLN A 123 -16.66 -13.83 8.83
C GLN A 123 -15.82 -14.53 9.89
N TRP A 124 -14.58 -14.09 10.07
CA TRP A 124 -13.66 -14.56 11.11
C TRP A 124 -12.60 -13.48 11.37
N ALA A 125 -11.94 -13.59 12.53
CA ALA A 125 -10.72 -12.88 12.80
C ALA A 125 -9.78 -13.78 13.61
N GLU A 126 -8.49 -13.73 13.29
CA GLU A 126 -7.47 -14.59 13.86
C GLU A 126 -6.34 -13.75 14.44
N LYS A 127 -5.94 -14.12 15.66
CA LYS A 127 -4.75 -13.56 16.32
C LYS A 127 -3.64 -14.61 16.28
N PHE A 128 -2.45 -14.18 15.93
CA PHE A 128 -1.29 -15.04 15.92
C PHE A 128 -0.18 -14.48 16.81
N ASN A 129 0.41 -15.37 17.60
CA ASN A 129 1.40 -15.04 18.63
C ASN A 129 2.61 -15.94 18.50
N MET A 130 3.79 -15.35 18.28
CA MET A 130 5.04 -16.10 18.12
C MET A 130 6.18 -15.60 18.98
N GLY A 131 6.10 -14.37 19.48
CA GLY A 131 7.14 -13.79 20.30
C GLY A 131 6.61 -12.57 21.03
N SER A 132 7.43 -11.53 21.03
CA SER A 132 7.02 -10.20 21.46
C SER A 132 7.06 -9.25 20.28
N ASN A 133 6.23 -8.22 20.31
CA ASN A 133 6.17 -7.20 19.26
C ASN A 133 5.94 -7.80 17.87
N ASP A 134 4.88 -8.61 17.73
CA ASP A 134 4.54 -9.24 16.47
C ASP A 134 3.74 -8.23 15.62
N SER A 135 4.21 -7.94 14.40
CA SER A 135 3.52 -7.08 13.43
C SER A 135 3.21 -7.79 12.13
N GLY A 136 1.92 -7.86 11.75
CA GLY A 136 1.49 -8.29 10.44
C GLY A 136 1.48 -7.12 9.47
N GLU A 137 2.17 -7.23 8.34
CA GLU A 137 2.46 -6.09 7.46
C GLU A 137 1.78 -6.21 6.09
N GLY A 138 1.84 -7.40 5.47
CA GLY A 138 1.26 -7.63 4.13
C GLY A 138 0.30 -8.81 4.11
N VAL A 139 -0.72 -8.76 3.26
CA VAL A 139 -1.70 -9.83 3.06
C VAL A 139 -1.99 -10.08 1.58
N ALA A 140 -2.08 -11.35 1.19
CA ALA A 140 -2.48 -11.75 -0.16
C ALA A 140 -3.37 -13.01 -0.14
N THR A 141 -4.02 -13.31 -1.27
CA THR A 141 -4.82 -14.54 -1.42
C THR A 141 -4.27 -15.43 -2.53
N ASP A 142 -4.32 -16.75 -2.32
CA ASP A 142 -3.97 -17.72 -3.36
C ASP A 142 -5.16 -18.08 -4.26
N SER A 143 -4.91 -18.88 -5.30
CA SER A 143 -5.91 -19.28 -6.28
C SER A 143 -7.10 -20.04 -5.70
N LYS A 144 -6.98 -20.56 -4.47
CA LYS A 144 -8.00 -21.32 -3.72
C LYS A 144 -8.70 -20.47 -2.64
N GLY A 145 -8.33 -19.19 -2.51
CA GLY A 145 -8.86 -18.29 -1.49
C GLY A 145 -8.29 -18.55 -0.08
N ASN A 146 -7.13 -19.19 0.00
CA ASN A 146 -6.35 -19.20 1.25
C ASN A 146 -5.66 -17.85 1.40
N VAL A 147 -5.43 -17.46 2.65
CA VAL A 147 -4.86 -16.16 3.01
C VAL A 147 -3.39 -16.34 3.37
N ILE A 148 -2.53 -15.51 2.81
CA ILE A 148 -1.11 -15.45 3.13
C ILE A 148 -0.89 -14.13 3.85
N VAL A 149 -0.30 -14.17 5.03
CA VAL A 149 0.06 -12.99 5.82
C VAL A 149 1.56 -13.02 6.08
N VAL A 150 2.21 -11.88 5.88
CA VAL A 150 3.63 -11.70 6.21
C VAL A 150 3.81 -10.62 7.25
N GLY A 151 4.95 -10.64 7.91
CA GLY A 151 5.32 -9.64 8.89
C GLY A 151 6.58 -10.05 9.62
N HIS A 152 6.78 -9.50 10.81
CA HIS A 152 7.97 -9.77 11.62
C HIS A 152 7.63 -9.89 13.11
N SER A 153 8.48 -10.58 13.85
CA SER A 153 8.33 -10.78 15.30
C SER A 153 9.69 -10.80 15.96
N LEU A 154 9.79 -10.25 17.18
CA LEU A 154 11.01 -10.29 17.96
C LEU A 154 11.14 -11.67 18.64
N ILE A 155 12.04 -12.51 18.12
CA ILE A 155 12.42 -13.81 18.69
C ILE A 155 13.83 -13.70 19.24
N THR A 156 14.03 -14.04 20.52
CA THR A 156 15.39 -14.11 21.11
C THR A 156 16.25 -12.85 20.88
N ASN A 157 15.63 -11.66 20.98
CA ASN A 157 16.21 -10.33 20.72
C ASN A 157 16.54 -10.02 19.26
N GLN A 158 15.96 -10.73 18.29
CA GLN A 158 16.15 -10.48 16.85
C GLN A 158 14.81 -10.46 16.14
N TYR A 159 14.61 -9.52 15.20
CA TYR A 159 13.42 -9.51 14.37
C TYR A 159 13.59 -10.53 13.24
N ASP A 160 12.66 -11.47 13.15
CA ASP A 160 12.64 -12.48 12.10
C ASP A 160 11.34 -12.39 11.29
N VAL A 161 11.42 -12.75 10.01
CA VAL A 161 10.26 -12.72 9.11
C VAL A 161 9.38 -13.93 9.32
N TYR A 162 8.08 -13.66 9.41
CA TYR A 162 7.04 -14.67 9.44
C TYR A 162 6.22 -14.65 8.17
N THR A 163 5.89 -15.83 7.67
CA THR A 163 4.87 -16.03 6.65
C THR A 163 3.89 -17.08 7.16
N VAL A 164 2.61 -16.71 7.26
CA VAL A 164 1.54 -17.57 7.77
C VAL A 164 0.51 -17.78 6.68
N LYS A 165 0.08 -19.02 6.50
CA LYS A 165 -1.03 -19.35 5.62
C LYS A 165 -2.24 -19.81 6.41
N TYR A 166 -3.38 -19.18 6.19
CA TYR A 166 -4.68 -19.61 6.68
C TYR A 166 -5.52 -20.17 5.53
N ASP A 167 -6.38 -21.14 5.82
CA ASP A 167 -7.41 -21.54 4.87
C ASP A 167 -8.51 -20.47 4.79
N LYS A 168 -9.44 -20.62 3.84
CA LYS A 168 -10.55 -19.69 3.64
C LYS A 168 -11.45 -19.46 4.87
N ASN A 169 -11.38 -20.34 5.87
CA ASN A 169 -12.15 -20.31 7.11
C ASN A 169 -11.32 -19.79 8.32
N GLY A 170 -10.09 -19.32 8.09
CA GLY A 170 -9.22 -18.79 9.15
C GLY A 170 -8.36 -19.85 9.83
N LYS A 171 -8.46 -21.13 9.47
CA LYS A 171 -7.62 -22.15 10.11
C LYS A 171 -6.20 -22.09 9.56
N MET A 172 -5.20 -22.01 10.45
CA MET A 172 -3.80 -22.07 10.04
C MET A 172 -3.48 -23.39 9.33
N VAL A 173 -2.91 -23.28 8.14
CA VAL A 173 -2.44 -24.40 7.32
C VAL A 173 -0.96 -24.65 7.58
N TRP A 174 -0.14 -23.61 7.48
CA TRP A 174 1.30 -23.66 7.75
C TRP A 174 1.83 -22.29 8.15
N LYS A 175 3.05 -22.29 8.70
CA LYS A 175 3.85 -21.10 8.94
C LYS A 175 5.32 -21.37 8.59
N VAL A 176 6.01 -20.33 8.14
CA VAL A 176 7.44 -20.34 7.85
C VAL A 176 8.08 -19.18 8.60
N VAL A 177 9.26 -19.43 9.14
CA VAL A 177 10.13 -18.39 9.72
C VAL A 177 11.35 -18.31 8.83
N TYR A 178 11.66 -17.11 8.36
CA TYR A 178 12.96 -16.80 7.79
C TYR A 178 13.75 -16.06 8.86
N GLN A 179 14.88 -16.65 9.21
CA GLN A 179 15.78 -16.18 10.25
C GLN A 179 17.20 -16.32 9.74
N ASP A 180 18.00 -15.27 9.87
CA ASP A 180 19.44 -15.35 9.69
C ASP A 180 20.20 -14.66 10.85
N ALA A 181 21.36 -14.05 10.59
CA ALA A 181 22.14 -13.39 11.64
C ALA A 181 21.73 -11.92 11.85
N HIS A 182 20.78 -11.42 11.06
CA HIS A 182 20.37 -10.02 11.00
C HIS A 182 18.91 -9.83 11.37
N ASP A 183 18.54 -8.62 11.79
CA ASP A 183 17.12 -8.29 11.95
C ASP A 183 16.50 -8.20 10.54
N ASP A 184 15.43 -8.97 10.32
CA ASP A 184 14.72 -9.09 9.05
C ASP A 184 13.27 -8.64 9.21
N PHE A 185 12.82 -7.83 8.26
CA PHE A 185 11.47 -7.26 8.25
C PHE A 185 10.81 -7.56 6.91
N ALA A 186 9.58 -8.03 6.94
CA ALA A 186 8.72 -8.15 5.76
C ALA A 186 7.67 -7.05 5.80
N TYR A 187 7.43 -6.40 4.66
CA TYR A 187 6.48 -5.29 4.55
C TYR A 187 5.32 -5.58 3.61
N ASP A 188 5.53 -6.40 2.58
CA ASP A 188 4.49 -6.68 1.58
C ASP A 188 4.65 -8.10 0.98
N VAL A 189 3.55 -8.64 0.44
CA VAL A 189 3.47 -9.98 -0.13
C VAL A 189 2.55 -10.04 -1.34
N VAL A 190 2.99 -10.78 -2.36
CA VAL A 190 2.15 -11.15 -3.50
C VAL A 190 2.21 -12.65 -3.77
N VAL A 191 1.17 -13.17 -4.43
CA VAL A 191 1.08 -14.57 -4.83
C VAL A 191 1.08 -14.67 -6.35
N ASP A 192 1.99 -15.46 -6.92
CA ASP A 192 2.05 -15.66 -8.37
C ASP A 192 0.98 -16.65 -8.88
N ALA A 193 0.86 -16.77 -10.21
CA ALA A 193 -0.12 -17.64 -10.85
C ALA A 193 0.05 -19.15 -10.53
N TYR A 194 1.15 -19.55 -9.90
CA TYR A 194 1.43 -20.92 -9.47
C TYR A 194 1.28 -21.10 -7.94
N ASP A 195 0.66 -20.12 -7.27
CA ASP A 195 0.53 -20.04 -5.82
C ASP A 195 1.87 -19.96 -5.07
N ASN A 196 2.95 -19.52 -5.72
CA ASN A 196 4.18 -19.19 -5.00
C ASN A 196 4.02 -17.85 -4.30
N ILE A 197 4.63 -17.71 -3.13
CA ILE A 197 4.56 -16.53 -2.27
C ILE A 197 5.84 -15.73 -2.48
N ILE A 198 5.72 -14.44 -2.79
CA ILE A 198 6.85 -13.52 -2.92
C ILE A 198 6.69 -12.47 -1.83
N VAL A 199 7.69 -12.37 -0.95
CA VAL A 199 7.74 -11.44 0.16
C VAL A 199 8.81 -10.39 -0.13
N ALA A 200 8.47 -9.12 0.06
CA ALA A 200 9.42 -8.02 0.05
C ALA A 200 9.58 -7.40 1.43
N GLY A 201 10.76 -6.84 1.66
CA GLY A 201 11.08 -6.21 2.92
C GLY A 201 12.53 -5.71 2.97
N MET A 202 13.10 -5.71 4.16
CA MET A 202 14.51 -5.41 4.38
C MET A 202 15.20 -6.43 5.27
N THR A 203 16.51 -6.49 5.14
CA THR A 203 17.42 -7.20 6.06
C THR A 203 18.49 -6.22 6.52
N MET A 204 18.78 -6.21 7.82
CA MET A 204 19.83 -5.36 8.38
C MET A 204 21.23 -5.89 8.03
N GLY A 205 22.24 -5.02 8.14
CA GLY A 205 23.63 -5.44 8.01
C GLY A 205 24.21 -6.09 9.26
N THR A 206 25.53 -6.23 9.27
CA THR A 206 26.27 -6.88 10.37
C THR A 206 26.29 -6.05 11.65
N SER A 207 26.26 -4.73 11.50
CA SER A 207 25.97 -3.82 12.60
C SER A 207 24.47 -3.60 12.63
N ARG A 208 23.81 -3.72 13.80
CA ARG A 208 22.39 -3.34 14.00
C ARG A 208 22.20 -1.83 13.96
N VAL A 209 22.79 -1.21 12.95
CA VAL A 209 22.77 0.21 12.65
C VAL A 209 22.23 0.30 11.24
N ASP A 210 21.24 1.17 11.04
CA ASP A 210 20.48 1.23 9.78
C ASP A 210 21.32 1.50 8.53
N THR A 211 22.59 1.87 8.69
CA THR A 211 23.52 2.23 7.62
C THR A 211 23.77 1.12 6.58
N GLU A 212 23.47 -0.13 6.92
CA GLU A 212 23.79 -1.31 6.09
C GLU A 212 22.53 -2.08 5.61
N ASN A 213 21.34 -1.52 5.81
CA ASN A 213 20.08 -2.20 5.44
C ASN A 213 20.01 -2.42 3.91
N SER A 214 19.55 -3.61 3.52
CA SER A 214 19.34 -4.03 2.13
C SER A 214 17.88 -4.38 1.86
N PHE A 215 17.43 -4.18 0.62
CA PHE A 215 16.18 -4.82 0.16
C PHE A 215 16.33 -6.32 0.32
N MET A 216 15.26 -6.98 0.77
CA MET A 216 15.18 -8.42 0.84
C MET A 216 13.97 -8.92 0.06
N VAL A 217 14.18 -10.01 -0.67
CA VAL A 217 13.14 -10.71 -1.43
C VAL A 217 13.20 -12.19 -1.11
N LEU A 218 12.09 -12.77 -0.68
CA LEU A 218 11.96 -14.19 -0.42
C LEU A 218 10.90 -14.76 -1.34
N LYS A 219 11.19 -15.85 -2.06
CA LYS A 219 10.18 -16.60 -2.81
C LYS A 219 10.01 -17.98 -2.20
N TYR A 220 8.80 -18.29 -1.75
CA TYR A 220 8.39 -19.62 -1.30
C TYR A 220 7.49 -20.29 -2.32
N ASN A 221 7.48 -21.62 -2.36
CA ASN A 221 6.42 -22.34 -3.05
C ASN A 221 5.12 -22.31 -2.24
N LYS A 222 4.02 -22.81 -2.82
CA LYS A 222 2.68 -22.90 -2.19
C LYS A 222 2.62 -23.63 -0.84
N ASP A 223 3.65 -24.44 -0.55
CA ASP A 223 3.77 -25.28 0.65
C ASP A 223 4.74 -24.66 1.67
N GLY A 224 5.24 -23.43 1.42
CA GLY A 224 6.14 -22.70 2.32
C GLY A 224 7.63 -23.03 2.18
N LYS A 225 8.03 -23.83 1.18
CA LYS A 225 9.45 -24.13 0.94
C LYS A 225 10.11 -22.94 0.21
N LEU A 226 11.20 -22.41 0.77
CA LEU A 226 12.00 -21.37 0.11
C LEU A 226 12.57 -21.90 -1.23
N LEU A 227 12.27 -21.19 -2.31
CA LEU A 227 12.75 -21.45 -3.66
C LEU A 227 14.01 -20.64 -3.96
N TRP A 228 13.99 -19.35 -3.64
CA TRP A 228 15.15 -18.46 -3.76
C TRP A 228 15.01 -17.24 -2.85
N ARG A 229 16.14 -16.58 -2.59
CA ARG A 229 16.21 -15.26 -1.96
C ARG A 229 17.09 -14.33 -2.77
N ALA A 230 16.78 -13.04 -2.75
CA ALA A 230 17.60 -12.00 -3.35
C ALA A 230 17.74 -10.83 -2.37
N GLN A 231 18.86 -10.13 -2.47
CA GLN A 231 19.11 -8.88 -1.74
C GLN A 231 19.55 -7.80 -2.72
N TYR A 232 19.26 -6.55 -2.41
CA TYR A 232 19.68 -5.43 -3.24
C TYR A 232 20.01 -4.19 -2.39
N ASP A 233 21.18 -3.62 -2.67
CA ASP A 233 21.70 -2.33 -2.16
C ASP A 233 21.83 -2.24 -0.64
N GLY A 234 23.02 -2.50 -0.08
CA GLY A 234 23.28 -2.49 1.37
C GLY A 234 23.62 -1.11 1.96
N LYS A 235 22.84 -0.09 1.61
CA LYS A 235 23.05 1.30 2.04
C LYS A 235 21.74 1.97 2.41
N GLN A 236 21.22 1.66 3.60
CA GLN A 236 19.94 2.20 4.11
C GLN A 236 18.80 2.02 3.11
N ALA A 237 18.63 0.79 2.62
CA ALA A 237 17.67 0.45 1.60
C ALA A 237 16.49 -0.34 2.18
N HIS A 238 15.27 0.10 1.88
CA HIS A 238 14.04 -0.53 2.37
C HIS A 238 13.13 -0.85 1.19
N GLY A 239 12.83 -2.14 0.95
CA GLY A 239 11.86 -2.59 -0.04
C GLY A 239 10.47 -2.65 0.57
N MET A 240 9.62 -1.66 0.30
CA MET A 240 8.35 -1.46 1.00
C MET A 240 7.19 -2.22 0.36
N GLY A 241 7.08 -2.20 -0.98
CA GLY A 241 5.99 -2.83 -1.71
C GLY A 241 6.47 -3.75 -2.82
N VAL A 242 5.67 -4.76 -3.19
CA VAL A 242 5.97 -5.73 -4.24
C VAL A 242 4.78 -5.96 -5.18
N ALA A 243 5.08 -6.07 -6.47
CA ALA A 243 4.10 -6.44 -7.49
C ALA A 243 4.72 -7.40 -8.51
N LEU A 244 3.86 -8.05 -9.30
CA LEU A 244 4.27 -8.92 -10.40
C LEU A 244 3.84 -8.33 -11.73
N ASP A 245 4.68 -8.48 -12.75
CA ASP A 245 4.27 -8.27 -14.14
C ASP A 245 3.62 -9.54 -14.73
N PHE A 246 3.08 -9.46 -15.96
CA PHE A 246 2.45 -10.62 -16.61
C PHE A 246 3.38 -11.80 -16.90
N GLU A 247 4.70 -11.57 -16.93
CA GLU A 247 5.70 -12.62 -17.10
C GLU A 247 6.06 -13.30 -15.77
N GLY A 248 5.54 -12.80 -14.65
CA GLY A 248 5.85 -13.27 -13.30
C GLY A 248 7.19 -12.77 -12.78
N ASN A 249 7.74 -11.70 -13.37
CA ASN A 249 8.89 -11.00 -12.84
C ASN A 249 8.47 -10.20 -11.60
N VAL A 250 9.36 -10.12 -10.62
CA VAL A 250 9.13 -9.47 -9.33
C VAL A 250 9.60 -8.03 -9.42
N ILE A 251 8.72 -7.08 -9.12
CA ILE A 251 9.02 -5.64 -9.09
C ILE A 251 8.83 -5.15 -7.65
N ILE A 252 9.84 -4.50 -7.10
CA ILE A 252 9.83 -3.97 -5.74
C ILE A 252 10.03 -2.46 -5.80
N ALA A 253 9.23 -1.73 -5.05
CA ALA A 253 9.41 -0.31 -4.80
C ALA A 253 9.75 -0.06 -3.34
N GLY A 254 10.54 0.98 -3.11
CA GLY A 254 10.97 1.38 -1.79
C GLY A 254 11.88 2.59 -1.90
N TYR A 255 12.85 2.71 -1.00
CA TYR A 255 13.77 3.85 -1.01
C TYR A 255 15.19 3.46 -0.61
N VAL A 256 16.15 4.26 -1.07
CA VAL A 256 17.59 4.08 -0.78
C VAL A 256 18.21 5.41 -0.41
N HIS A 257 19.20 5.41 0.48
CA HIS A 257 19.96 6.62 0.79
C HIS A 257 21.06 6.85 -0.26
N ASN A 258 21.04 8.01 -0.92
CA ASN A 258 21.98 8.33 -2.00
C ASN A 258 23.31 8.96 -1.51
N GLY A 259 23.45 9.19 -0.20
CA GLY A 259 24.58 9.87 0.42
C GLY A 259 24.23 11.25 0.98
N ASN A 260 23.11 11.84 0.56
CA ASN A 260 22.59 13.12 1.04
C ASN A 260 21.17 13.00 1.62
N ASP A 261 20.29 12.29 0.91
CA ASP A 261 18.87 12.11 1.23
C ASP A 261 18.38 10.73 0.73
N PHE A 262 17.12 10.41 1.02
CA PHE A 262 16.44 9.22 0.52
C PHE A 262 15.81 9.45 -0.85
N ASP A 263 15.91 8.47 -1.75
CA ASP A 263 15.30 8.51 -3.07
C ASP A 263 14.42 7.28 -3.30
N TYR A 264 13.37 7.44 -4.12
CA TYR A 264 12.60 6.29 -4.61
C TYR A 264 13.52 5.33 -5.34
N LYS A 265 13.31 4.04 -5.09
CA LYS A 265 14.01 2.95 -5.78
C LYS A 265 13.03 1.91 -6.25
N THR A 266 13.13 1.56 -7.52
CA THR A 266 12.41 0.44 -8.13
C THR A 266 13.41 -0.60 -8.61
N VAL A 267 13.19 -1.86 -8.27
CA VAL A 267 14.06 -2.97 -8.63
C VAL A 267 13.23 -4.08 -9.25
N LYS A 268 13.64 -4.59 -10.41
CA LYS A 268 12.96 -5.70 -11.09
C LYS A 268 13.87 -6.91 -11.16
N PHE A 269 13.39 -8.04 -10.64
CA PHE A 269 14.00 -9.36 -10.76
C PHE A 269 13.17 -10.23 -11.70
N ASN A 270 13.80 -11.16 -12.39
CA ASN A 270 13.05 -12.20 -13.09
C ASN A 270 12.45 -13.21 -12.10
N LYS A 271 11.59 -14.10 -12.59
CA LYS A 271 10.95 -15.17 -11.78
C LYS A 271 11.92 -16.10 -11.02
N ASP A 272 13.18 -16.15 -11.44
CA ASP A 272 14.26 -16.97 -10.88
C ASP A 272 15.17 -16.17 -9.91
N GLY A 273 14.82 -14.91 -9.60
CA GLY A 273 15.55 -14.06 -8.66
C GLY A 273 16.76 -13.32 -9.25
N LYS A 274 16.95 -13.35 -10.57
CA LYS A 274 18.02 -12.59 -11.24
C LYS A 274 17.58 -11.15 -11.49
N LEU A 275 18.40 -10.18 -11.06
CA LEU A 275 18.18 -8.75 -11.35
C LEU A 275 18.10 -8.50 -12.86
N LEU A 276 17.04 -7.84 -13.30
CA LEU A 276 16.82 -7.39 -14.67
C LEU A 276 17.21 -5.92 -14.83
N TRP A 277 16.64 -5.05 -13.99
CA TRP A 277 16.95 -3.62 -13.98
C TRP A 277 16.60 -2.99 -12.64
N HIS A 278 17.11 -1.78 -12.41
CA HIS A 278 16.67 -0.92 -11.31
C HIS A 278 16.58 0.54 -11.79
N LYS A 279 15.78 1.35 -11.10
CA LYS A 279 15.57 2.77 -11.40
C LYS A 279 15.46 3.56 -10.11
N SER A 280 16.03 4.76 -10.10
CA SER A 280 15.87 5.72 -9.00
C SER A 280 15.07 6.92 -9.49
N TYR A 281 14.30 7.52 -8.60
CA TYR A 281 13.61 8.79 -8.82
C TYR A 281 13.91 9.70 -7.62
N ASN A 282 14.32 10.94 -7.93
CA ASN A 282 14.77 11.94 -6.96
C ASN A 282 14.16 13.30 -7.37
N ALA A 283 13.29 13.84 -6.53
CA ALA A 283 12.64 15.13 -6.64
C ALA A 283 13.42 16.27 -5.95
N GLY A 284 14.56 15.97 -5.34
CA GLY A 284 15.55 16.92 -4.83
C GLY A 284 15.83 16.82 -3.32
N LYS A 285 15.02 16.06 -2.56
CA LYS A 285 15.20 15.74 -1.14
C LYS A 285 14.61 14.34 -0.85
N ASP A 286 14.38 14.02 0.43
CA ASP A 286 13.80 12.77 0.89
C ASP A 286 12.51 12.40 0.14
N ASP A 287 12.62 11.39 -0.71
CA ASP A 287 11.55 10.70 -1.39
C ASP A 287 11.53 9.24 -0.90
N LYS A 288 10.44 8.85 -0.25
CA LYS A 288 10.21 7.48 0.21
C LYS A 288 8.99 6.86 -0.45
N ALA A 289 9.19 5.80 -1.24
CA ALA A 289 8.10 5.04 -1.83
C ALA A 289 7.59 3.98 -0.83
N TYR A 290 6.28 3.86 -0.70
CA TYR A 290 5.64 2.94 0.24
C TYR A 290 4.82 1.84 -0.45
N ALA A 291 4.25 2.10 -1.63
CA ALA A 291 3.43 1.12 -2.34
C ALA A 291 3.67 1.10 -3.84
N ILE A 292 3.35 -0.05 -4.45
CA ILE A 292 3.46 -0.33 -5.88
C ILE A 292 2.26 -1.12 -6.37
N ALA A 293 1.81 -0.84 -7.60
CA ALA A 293 0.84 -1.65 -8.31
C ALA A 293 1.21 -1.81 -9.78
N VAL A 294 0.77 -2.90 -10.40
CA VAL A 294 0.97 -3.18 -11.83
C VAL A 294 -0.37 -3.40 -12.52
N ASP A 295 -0.61 -2.71 -13.63
CA ASP A 295 -1.84 -2.82 -14.41
C ASP A 295 -1.80 -3.95 -15.46
N LYS A 296 -2.91 -4.11 -16.19
CA LYS A 296 -3.04 -5.14 -17.25
C LYS A 296 -2.13 -4.96 -18.48
N LYS A 297 -1.38 -3.87 -18.55
CA LYS A 297 -0.46 -3.51 -19.64
C LYS A 297 1.00 -3.47 -19.15
N ASP A 298 1.27 -3.94 -17.94
CA ASP A 298 2.54 -3.84 -17.23
C ASP A 298 2.99 -2.38 -16.97
N ASN A 299 2.05 -1.45 -16.85
CA ASN A 299 2.35 -0.13 -16.28
C ASN A 299 2.51 -0.27 -14.77
N ILE A 300 3.51 0.40 -14.22
CA ILE A 300 3.94 0.29 -12.83
C ILE A 300 3.64 1.62 -12.15
N ALA A 301 2.67 1.68 -11.24
CA ALA A 301 2.42 2.83 -10.39
C ALA A 301 3.15 2.68 -9.06
N ILE A 302 3.83 3.74 -8.62
CA ILE A 302 4.55 3.79 -7.36
C ILE A 302 4.12 5.05 -6.64
N THR A 303 3.80 4.95 -5.36
CA THR A 303 3.39 6.10 -4.55
C THR A 303 4.13 6.15 -3.21
N GLY A 304 4.21 7.34 -2.64
CA GLY A 304 4.85 7.57 -1.36
C GLY A 304 4.84 9.04 -0.95
N SER A 305 5.81 9.41 -0.12
CA SER A 305 6.04 10.79 0.33
C SER A 305 7.26 11.40 -0.34
N SER A 306 7.20 12.69 -0.64
CA SER A 306 8.31 13.48 -1.22
C SER A 306 8.49 14.79 -0.47
N TYR A 307 9.72 15.09 -0.04
CA TYR A 307 10.11 16.38 0.52
C TYR A 307 10.70 17.26 -0.59
N LYS A 308 10.39 18.55 -0.61
CA LYS A 308 10.91 19.48 -1.64
C LYS A 308 11.69 20.68 -1.09
N GLY A 309 11.74 20.84 0.23
CA GLY A 309 12.34 22.01 0.87
C GLY A 309 11.36 23.19 0.94
N GLY A 310 11.27 23.81 2.11
CA GLY A 310 10.24 24.79 2.47
C GLY A 310 9.86 24.64 3.94
N ALA A 311 8.57 24.76 4.27
CA ALA A 311 8.07 24.23 5.54
C ALA A 311 8.33 22.71 5.61
N LEU A 312 8.53 22.14 6.80
CA LEU A 312 9.04 20.79 7.04
C LEU A 312 8.02 19.66 6.72
N TYR A 313 7.37 19.72 5.56
CA TYR A 313 6.23 18.89 5.23
C TYR A 313 6.47 18.03 3.98
N PHE A 314 5.90 16.83 3.98
CA PHE A 314 5.93 15.91 2.85
C PHE A 314 4.66 16.07 2.01
N ASP A 315 4.75 15.68 0.75
CA ASP A 315 3.62 15.64 -0.16
C ASP A 315 3.53 14.27 -0.84
N TYR A 316 2.32 13.90 -1.28
CA TYR A 316 2.07 12.72 -2.08
C TYR A 316 2.85 12.86 -3.38
N LEU A 317 3.60 11.82 -3.71
CA LEU A 317 4.20 11.67 -5.02
C LEU A 317 3.80 10.32 -5.59
N THR A 318 3.18 10.34 -6.76
CA THR A 318 2.89 9.13 -7.53
C THR A 318 3.56 9.22 -8.89
N VAL A 319 4.32 8.20 -9.26
CA VAL A 319 5.00 8.07 -10.56
C VAL A 319 4.51 6.80 -11.24
N ILE A 320 4.23 6.88 -12.54
CA ILE A 320 3.89 5.70 -13.35
C ILE A 320 4.94 5.50 -14.44
N TYR A 321 5.48 4.29 -14.49
CA TYR A 321 6.33 3.81 -15.56
C TYR A 321 5.54 2.89 -16.52
N ASP A 322 5.88 2.89 -17.80
CA ASP A 322 5.48 1.81 -18.69
C ASP A 322 6.31 0.54 -18.45
N LYS A 323 5.96 -0.54 -19.14
CA LYS A 323 6.63 -1.85 -19.03
C LYS A 323 8.15 -1.83 -19.30
N SER A 324 8.65 -0.81 -20.00
CA SER A 324 10.08 -0.63 -20.28
C SER A 324 10.81 0.13 -19.18
N GLY A 325 10.08 0.64 -18.18
CA GLY A 325 10.58 1.50 -17.13
C GLY A 325 10.64 2.98 -17.54
N LYS A 326 10.02 3.39 -18.66
CA LYS A 326 9.94 4.80 -19.05
C LYS A 326 8.82 5.48 -18.27
N GLN A 327 9.10 6.64 -17.67
CA GLN A 327 8.08 7.43 -16.98
C GLN A 327 7.05 7.95 -17.98
N ILE A 328 5.78 7.69 -17.72
CA ILE A 328 4.65 8.11 -18.56
C ILE A 328 3.70 9.08 -17.85
N TRP A 329 3.75 9.13 -16.52
CA TRP A 329 2.95 10.05 -15.72
C TRP A 329 3.59 10.28 -14.36
N GLU A 330 3.31 11.45 -13.81
CA GLU A 330 3.70 11.88 -12.48
C GLU A 330 2.62 12.81 -11.96
N GLN A 331 2.28 12.67 -10.69
CA GLN A 331 1.38 13.57 -10.00
C GLN A 331 1.85 13.80 -8.58
N ARG A 332 1.83 15.08 -8.22
CA ARG A 332 2.00 15.55 -6.86
C ARG A 332 0.65 16.03 -6.35
N GLN A 333 0.27 15.63 -5.15
CA GLN A 333 -0.84 16.26 -4.44
C GLN A 333 -0.26 17.00 -3.26
N GLU A 334 -0.75 18.21 -3.03
CA GLU A 334 -0.35 19.05 -1.91
C GLU A 334 -1.66 19.41 -1.20
N ILE A 335 -2.00 18.64 -0.17
CA ILE A 335 -3.28 18.74 0.53
C ILE A 335 -3.02 19.00 2.00
N GLY A 336 -3.26 20.25 2.41
CA GLY A 336 -3.06 20.66 3.79
C GLY A 336 -1.62 21.06 4.06
N GLU A 337 -1.14 20.72 5.27
CA GLU A 337 0.22 21.02 5.65
C GLU A 337 1.18 19.89 5.26
N ASP A 338 0.81 18.63 5.49
CA ASP A 338 1.67 17.44 5.34
C ASP A 338 0.83 16.27 4.83
N ASP A 339 1.28 15.58 3.80
CA ASP A 339 0.55 14.48 3.21
C ASP A 339 1.46 13.34 2.72
N GLN A 340 1.05 12.11 3.04
CA GLN A 340 1.77 10.88 2.72
C GLN A 340 0.85 9.85 2.04
N ALA A 341 1.22 9.41 0.84
CA ALA A 341 0.52 8.34 0.14
C ALA A 341 1.07 6.99 0.58
N ASN A 342 0.19 6.09 1.04
CA ASN A 342 0.60 4.79 1.59
C ASN A 342 0.16 3.60 0.72
N GLY A 343 -0.86 3.77 -0.12
CA GLY A 343 -1.37 2.69 -0.97
C GLY A 343 -1.67 3.16 -2.39
N VAL A 344 -1.44 2.28 -3.37
CA VAL A 344 -1.82 2.49 -4.77
C VAL A 344 -2.40 1.21 -5.38
N ALA A 345 -3.41 1.35 -6.23
CA ALA A 345 -4.01 0.24 -6.96
C ALA A 345 -4.46 0.66 -8.36
N PHE A 346 -4.58 -0.32 -9.27
CA PHE A 346 -5.24 -0.13 -10.55
C PHE A 346 -6.62 -0.79 -10.56
N ASP A 347 -7.61 -0.14 -11.18
CA ASP A 347 -8.86 -0.81 -11.54
C ASP A 347 -8.74 -1.58 -12.87
N SER A 348 -9.78 -2.33 -13.25
CA SER A 348 -9.73 -3.19 -14.43
C SER A 348 -9.59 -2.45 -15.77
N ARG A 349 -9.79 -1.11 -15.78
CA ARG A 349 -9.63 -0.23 -16.94
C ARG A 349 -8.27 0.47 -16.96
N GLY A 350 -7.45 0.23 -15.94
CA GLY A 350 -6.16 0.86 -15.75
C GLY A 350 -6.27 2.27 -15.19
N ASN A 351 -7.39 2.64 -14.54
CA ASN A 351 -7.44 3.86 -13.73
C ASN A 351 -6.66 3.64 -12.43
N VAL A 352 -6.04 4.68 -11.89
CA VAL A 352 -5.20 4.60 -10.69
C VAL A 352 -5.98 5.09 -9.49
N VAL A 353 -5.88 4.39 -8.37
CA VAL A 353 -6.39 4.82 -7.07
C VAL A 353 -5.20 4.99 -6.14
N VAL A 354 -5.11 6.13 -5.46
CA VAL A 354 -4.08 6.42 -4.47
C VAL A 354 -4.77 6.73 -3.15
N THR A 355 -4.28 6.14 -2.07
CA THR A 355 -4.75 6.43 -0.71
C THR A 355 -3.58 6.81 0.20
N GLY A 356 -3.87 7.54 1.25
CA GLY A 356 -2.91 7.92 2.27
C GLY A 356 -3.55 8.83 3.30
N SER A 357 -2.72 9.65 3.93
CA SER A 357 -3.15 10.54 5.01
C SER A 357 -2.75 11.98 4.73
N VAL A 358 -3.66 12.92 4.99
CA VAL A 358 -3.44 14.36 4.83
C VAL A 358 -3.59 15.05 6.17
N ARG A 359 -2.76 16.04 6.46
CA ARG A 359 -2.79 16.80 7.70
C ARG A 359 -3.52 18.11 7.50
N LEU A 360 -4.75 18.16 8.00
CA LEU A 360 -5.57 19.37 8.09
C LEU A 360 -5.55 19.88 9.54
N LYS A 361 -6.67 19.77 10.27
CA LYS A 361 -6.70 20.02 11.73
C LYS A 361 -6.20 18.81 12.52
N SER A 362 -6.39 17.63 11.97
CA SER A 362 -5.85 16.33 12.38
C SER A 362 -5.38 15.58 11.13
N TRP A 363 -4.80 14.39 11.31
CA TRP A 363 -4.58 13.48 10.19
C TRP A 363 -5.91 12.89 9.74
N GLU A 364 -6.18 12.95 8.44
CA GLU A 364 -7.41 12.41 7.84
C GLU A 364 -7.06 11.41 6.74
N PHE A 365 -7.87 10.35 6.61
CA PHE A 365 -7.81 9.47 5.45
C PHE A 365 -8.10 10.28 4.19
N HIS A 366 -7.34 10.06 3.14
CA HIS A 366 -7.62 10.64 1.84
C HIS A 366 -7.39 9.61 0.72
N THR A 367 -8.35 9.53 -0.20
CA THR A 367 -8.30 8.63 -1.35
C THR A 367 -8.75 9.35 -2.60
N ILE A 368 -7.96 9.26 -3.66
CA ILE A 368 -8.25 9.86 -4.97
C ILE A 368 -8.15 8.82 -6.07
N LYS A 369 -9.05 8.92 -7.05
CA LYS A 369 -9.04 8.08 -8.26
C LYS A 369 -8.78 8.93 -9.49
N TYR A 370 -7.88 8.47 -10.36
CA TYR A 370 -7.52 9.10 -11.62
C TYR A 370 -7.87 8.23 -12.82
N ARG A 371 -8.44 8.85 -13.86
CA ARG A 371 -8.76 8.25 -15.15
C ARG A 371 -7.52 8.20 -16.04
N ASN A 372 -7.21 7.04 -16.62
CA ASN A 372 -6.16 6.85 -17.64
C ASN A 372 -6.51 7.50 -18.98
#